data_AF-A0A8H3DGB8-F1
#
_entry.id   AF-A0A8H3DGB8-F1
#
_cell.length_a   1.000
_cell.length_b   1.000
_cell.length_c   1.000
_cell.angle_alpha   90.00
_cell.angle_beta   90.00
_cell.angle_gamma   90.00
#
_symmetry.space_group_name_H-M   'P 1'
#
loop_
_entity.id
_entity.type
_entity.pdbx_description
1 polymer ?
#
loop_
_entity_poly.entity_id
_entity_poly.type
_entity_poly.pdbx_seq_one_letter_code
_entity_poly.pdbx_strand_id
1 'polypeptide(L)'
;DEDGNPCGTVLEAAKRAGLKTGLVVTSRITHATPASFASHIYDRDQEDIIAEQLIGDQPLGPVVDLMLGGGLAFFWPNSTTGSSRKDSRDLIWEAKKAGYIALTTRAGFDALGGGKTARLPYLGLFTPGHMSYEVDRDPKVEPSLLEMTKTALESLKRATKDSKKGYFIMVEASRIDHAGHSNDLIGHLHEIIMYNEVVDYLKKWVDDNDDTVLIGTADHECAGLTLGGIVTTGEYQYNPAPLASASHSSSYLASQWAKYNGSDPDNYLLDLFKQYGINDAK
;
A
#
# COMPACT_ATOMS: atom_id res chain seq x y z
N ASP A 1 8.81 20.02 -12.36
CA ASP A 1 10.17 19.84 -12.90
C ASP A 1 11.16 20.36 -11.86
N GLU A 2 12.44 20.42 -12.20
CA GLU A 2 13.50 20.92 -11.32
C GLU A 2 13.36 22.41 -10.95
N ASP A 3 12.59 23.17 -11.73
CA ASP A 3 12.26 24.57 -11.48
C ASP A 3 11.01 24.76 -10.61
N GLY A 4 10.36 23.67 -10.20
CA GLY A 4 9.13 23.70 -9.39
C GLY A 4 7.84 23.87 -10.19
N ASN A 5 7.88 23.80 -11.52
CA ASN A 5 6.66 23.85 -12.32
C ASN A 5 5.95 22.49 -12.30
N PRO A 6 4.64 22.41 -12.09
CA PRO A 6 3.91 21.14 -12.16
C PRO A 6 3.99 20.54 -13.56
N CYS A 7 4.31 19.24 -13.65
CA CYS A 7 4.40 18.51 -14.92
C CYS A 7 3.27 17.51 -15.02
N GLY A 8 2.48 17.57 -16.10
CA GLY A 8 1.35 16.66 -16.27
C GLY A 8 1.76 15.19 -16.19
N THR A 9 1.04 14.40 -15.38
CA THR A 9 1.37 12.99 -15.18
C THR A 9 0.71 12.10 -16.24
N VAL A 10 1.17 10.84 -16.34
CA VAL A 10 0.54 9.86 -17.22
C VAL A 10 -0.91 9.54 -16.79
N LEU A 11 -1.21 9.58 -15.49
CA LEU A 11 -2.56 9.34 -14.97
C LEU A 11 -3.49 10.50 -15.32
N GLU A 12 -3.04 11.75 -15.19
CA GLU A 12 -3.81 12.93 -15.59
C GLU A 12 -4.05 12.95 -17.10
N ALA A 13 -3.03 12.60 -17.90
CA ALA A 13 -3.17 12.44 -19.34
C ALA A 13 -4.19 11.35 -19.69
N ALA A 14 -4.14 10.20 -19.01
CA ALA A 14 -5.11 9.11 -19.19
C ALA A 14 -6.54 9.55 -18.84
N LYS A 15 -6.72 10.23 -17.70
CA LYS A 15 -8.01 10.78 -17.28
C LYS A 15 -8.56 11.75 -18.33
N ARG A 16 -7.74 12.68 -18.80
CA ARG A 16 -8.11 13.67 -19.82
C ARG A 16 -8.44 13.01 -21.16
N ALA A 17 -7.82 11.89 -21.48
CA ALA A 17 -8.13 11.07 -22.66
C ALA A 17 -9.41 10.22 -22.52
N GLY A 18 -10.08 10.28 -21.37
CA GLY A 18 -11.34 9.58 -21.07
C GLY A 18 -11.16 8.18 -20.50
N LEU A 19 -9.93 7.78 -20.12
CA LEU A 19 -9.70 6.52 -19.44
C LEU A 19 -10.12 6.63 -17.96
N LYS A 20 -10.50 5.50 -17.37
CA LYS A 20 -10.64 5.39 -15.91
C LYS A 20 -9.27 5.28 -15.26
N THR A 21 -9.12 5.80 -14.05
CA THR A 21 -7.83 5.87 -13.35
C THR A 21 -7.88 5.24 -11.97
N GLY A 22 -6.83 4.53 -11.58
CA GLY A 22 -6.74 3.86 -10.28
C GLY A 22 -5.37 3.93 -9.63
N LEU A 23 -5.34 4.01 -8.31
CA LEU A 23 -4.15 3.88 -7.45
C LEU A 23 -4.42 2.81 -6.40
N VAL A 24 -3.54 1.81 -6.31
CA VAL A 24 -3.64 0.71 -5.34
C VAL A 24 -2.28 0.49 -4.70
N VAL A 25 -2.15 0.68 -3.39
CA VAL A 25 -0.85 0.65 -2.69
C VAL A 25 -0.97 -0.02 -1.32
N THR A 26 0.13 -0.55 -0.78
CA THR A 26 0.21 -0.96 0.64
C THR A 26 0.81 0.11 1.56
N SER A 27 1.30 1.22 1.00
CA SER A 27 1.63 2.42 1.77
C SER A 27 0.38 3.25 2.14
N ARG A 28 0.62 4.47 2.60
CA ARG A 28 -0.39 5.53 2.56
C ARG A 28 -0.69 5.87 1.10
N ILE A 29 -1.94 6.17 0.78
CA ILE A 29 -2.31 6.62 -0.58
C ILE A 29 -1.67 7.98 -0.93
N THR A 30 -1.28 8.75 0.08
CA THR A 30 -0.59 10.04 0.00
C THR A 30 0.93 9.91 -0.09
N HIS A 31 1.48 8.69 -0.03
CA HIS A 31 2.92 8.48 -0.09
C HIS A 31 3.48 8.83 -1.48
N ALA A 32 4.80 9.01 -1.59
CA ALA A 32 5.42 9.60 -2.77
C ALA A 32 5.08 8.89 -4.09
N THR A 33 5.09 7.54 -4.12
CA THR A 33 4.80 6.78 -5.34
C THR A 33 3.39 7.06 -5.87
N PRO A 34 2.28 6.83 -5.14
CA PRO A 34 0.95 7.19 -5.64
C PRO A 34 0.75 8.70 -5.82
N ALA A 35 1.29 9.54 -4.93
CA ALA A 35 1.19 10.99 -5.03
C ALA A 35 1.75 11.53 -6.34
N SER A 36 2.89 10.99 -6.81
CA SER A 36 3.55 11.42 -8.04
C SER A 36 2.72 11.20 -9.31
N PHE A 37 1.64 10.40 -9.25
CA PHE A 37 0.72 10.23 -10.37
C PHE A 37 -0.46 11.21 -10.33
N ALA A 38 -0.78 11.84 -9.21
CA ALA A 38 -2.04 12.57 -9.06
C ALA A 38 -1.95 13.85 -8.23
N SER A 39 -0.74 14.29 -7.89
CA SER A 39 -0.53 15.49 -7.08
C SER A 39 0.78 16.19 -7.46
N HIS A 40 0.81 17.50 -7.20
CA HIS A 40 1.95 18.37 -7.46
C HIS A 40 2.25 19.16 -6.18
N ILE A 41 3.37 18.83 -5.53
CA ILE A 41 3.86 19.47 -4.31
C ILE A 41 5.37 19.71 -4.42
N TYR A 42 5.92 20.57 -3.56
CA TYR A 42 7.37 20.79 -3.49
C TYR A 42 8.05 19.77 -2.59
N ASP A 43 7.37 19.38 -1.52
CA ASP A 43 7.89 18.46 -0.52
C ASP A 43 6.90 17.28 -0.34
N ARG A 44 7.42 16.07 -0.46
CA ARG A 44 6.66 14.82 -0.35
C ARG A 44 5.97 14.65 1.01
N ASP A 45 6.46 15.34 2.04
CA ASP A 45 5.89 15.29 3.39
C ASP A 45 4.65 16.18 3.54
N GLN A 46 4.27 16.95 2.52
CA GLN A 46 3.01 17.69 2.44
C GLN A 46 1.81 16.76 2.16
N GLU A 47 1.74 15.63 2.85
CA GLU A 47 0.74 14.57 2.64
C GLU A 47 -0.70 15.04 2.93
N ASP A 48 -0.87 16.06 3.76
CA ASP A 48 -2.16 16.72 3.98
C ASP A 48 -2.67 17.46 2.73
N ILE A 49 -1.79 18.13 2.00
CA ILE A 49 -2.09 18.78 0.70
C ILE A 49 -2.27 17.73 -0.39
N ILE A 50 -1.44 16.67 -0.41
CA ILE A 50 -1.60 15.55 -1.35
C ILE A 50 -3.00 14.93 -1.19
N ALA A 51 -3.45 14.71 0.05
CA ALA A 51 -4.79 14.15 0.31
C ALA A 51 -5.92 15.00 -0.29
N GLU A 52 -5.79 16.34 -0.24
CA GLU A 52 -6.74 17.27 -0.85
C GLU A 52 -6.77 17.13 -2.37
N GLN A 53 -5.59 17.12 -3.01
CA GLN A 53 -5.49 16.98 -4.47
C GLN A 53 -6.02 15.63 -4.97
N LEU A 54 -5.81 14.55 -4.22
CA LEU A 54 -6.30 13.20 -4.53
C LEU A 54 -7.83 13.13 -4.58
N ILE A 55 -8.54 13.89 -3.74
CA ILE A 55 -10.02 13.96 -3.78
C ILE A 55 -10.55 14.97 -4.79
N GLY A 56 -9.65 15.65 -5.51
CA GLY A 56 -9.98 16.59 -6.57
C GLY A 56 -9.97 18.05 -6.16
N ASP A 57 -9.42 18.40 -4.99
CA ASP A 57 -9.16 19.80 -4.61
C ASP A 57 -7.88 20.28 -5.30
N GLN A 58 -7.96 20.38 -6.63
CA GLN A 58 -6.90 20.82 -7.52
C GLN A 58 -7.49 21.37 -8.82
N PRO A 59 -6.73 22.14 -9.63
CA PRO A 59 -7.26 22.78 -10.84
C PRO A 59 -7.85 21.80 -11.89
N LEU A 60 -7.42 20.53 -11.88
CA LEU A 60 -7.94 19.51 -12.80
C LEU A 60 -9.20 18.80 -12.27
N GLY A 61 -9.63 19.09 -11.04
CA GLY A 61 -10.67 18.35 -10.35
C GLY A 61 -10.26 16.90 -10.04
N PRO A 62 -11.23 15.99 -9.82
CA PRO A 62 -10.94 14.59 -9.51
C PRO A 62 -10.29 13.84 -10.69
N VAL A 63 -9.00 13.52 -10.57
CA VAL A 63 -8.25 12.79 -11.61
C VAL A 63 -8.11 11.30 -11.33
N VAL A 64 -8.40 10.82 -10.13
CA VAL A 64 -8.34 9.39 -9.73
C VAL A 64 -9.76 8.84 -9.55
N ASP A 65 -10.20 7.85 -10.33
CA ASP A 65 -11.53 7.25 -10.13
C ASP A 65 -11.56 6.25 -8.96
N LEU A 66 -10.42 5.65 -8.62
CA LEU A 66 -10.32 4.57 -7.64
C LEU A 66 -9.05 4.70 -6.81
N MET A 67 -9.17 4.63 -5.49
CA MET A 67 -8.04 4.62 -4.57
C MET A 67 -8.20 3.52 -3.53
N LEU A 68 -7.16 2.71 -3.30
CA LEU A 68 -7.12 1.68 -2.26
C LEU A 68 -5.74 1.68 -1.59
N GLY A 69 -5.70 1.83 -0.28
CA GLY A 69 -4.45 1.76 0.51
C GLY A 69 -4.64 2.12 1.98
N GLY A 70 -3.56 2.57 2.64
CA GLY A 70 -3.61 3.17 3.97
C GLY A 70 -3.65 4.70 3.93
N GLY A 71 -3.39 5.35 5.06
CA GLY A 71 -3.20 6.80 5.16
C GLY A 71 -4.41 7.57 5.65
N LEU A 72 -5.37 6.89 6.31
CA LEU A 72 -6.61 7.50 6.79
C LEU A 72 -6.38 8.69 7.73
N ALA A 73 -5.25 8.74 8.44
CA ALA A 73 -4.90 9.85 9.32
C ALA A 73 -4.81 11.21 8.61
N PHE A 74 -4.46 11.24 7.31
CA PHE A 74 -4.37 12.46 6.51
C PHE A 74 -5.72 12.97 6.00
N PHE A 75 -6.79 12.20 6.22
CA PHE A 75 -8.14 12.51 5.77
C PHE A 75 -9.09 12.90 6.92
N TRP A 76 -8.68 12.69 8.17
CA TRP A 76 -9.47 13.08 9.34
C TRP A 76 -9.21 14.52 9.75
N PRO A 77 -10.22 15.26 10.25
CA PRO A 77 -9.99 16.57 10.83
C PRO A 77 -9.10 16.47 12.07
N ASN A 78 -8.39 17.54 12.40
CA ASN A 78 -7.48 17.61 13.56
C ASN A 78 -8.17 17.33 14.92
N SER A 79 -9.49 17.38 14.99
CA SER A 79 -10.28 17.02 16.16
C SER A 79 -10.41 15.52 16.39
N THR A 80 -10.03 14.69 15.41
CA THR A 80 -10.04 13.22 15.53
C THR A 80 -8.71 12.73 16.07
N THR A 81 -8.75 11.92 17.13
CA THR A 81 -7.57 11.27 17.70
C THR A 81 -6.82 10.45 16.64
N GLY A 82 -5.52 10.70 16.49
CA GLY A 82 -4.68 10.02 15.51
C GLY A 82 -4.72 10.65 14.11
N SER A 83 -5.39 11.79 13.92
CA SER A 83 -5.25 12.58 12.70
C SER A 83 -3.82 13.12 12.53
N SER A 84 -3.37 13.19 11.28
CA SER A 84 -2.14 13.85 10.86
C SER A 84 -2.40 15.23 10.26
N ARG A 85 -3.66 15.64 10.11
CA ARG A 85 -4.02 16.98 9.61
C ARG A 85 -3.84 18.02 10.71
N LYS A 86 -3.45 19.24 10.30
CA LYS A 86 -3.33 20.40 11.19
C LYS A 86 -4.59 21.27 11.20
N ASP A 87 -5.49 21.06 10.24
CA ASP A 87 -6.73 21.81 10.06
C ASP A 87 -7.98 21.00 10.43
N SER A 88 -9.15 21.64 10.38
CA SER A 88 -10.43 21.01 10.70
C SER A 88 -11.11 20.35 9.49
N ARG A 89 -10.41 20.10 8.38
CA ARG A 89 -11.03 19.51 7.18
C ARG A 89 -11.25 18.02 7.37
N ASP A 90 -12.47 17.57 7.07
CA ASP A 90 -12.82 16.15 7.00
C ASP A 90 -12.86 15.73 5.53
N LEU A 91 -11.71 15.25 5.04
CA LEU A 91 -11.58 14.87 3.64
C LEU A 91 -12.37 13.60 3.30
N ILE A 92 -12.74 12.77 4.28
CA ILE A 92 -13.65 11.65 4.04
C ILE A 92 -15.05 12.18 3.71
N TRP A 93 -15.53 13.18 4.46
CA TRP A 93 -16.79 13.83 4.16
C TRP A 93 -16.73 14.61 2.83
N GLU A 94 -15.64 15.34 2.58
CA GLU A 94 -15.47 16.09 1.33
C GLU A 94 -15.39 15.16 0.12
N ALA A 95 -14.71 14.02 0.21
CA ALA A 95 -14.70 13.00 -0.85
C ALA A 95 -16.11 12.47 -1.13
N LYS A 96 -16.92 12.19 -0.10
CA LYS A 96 -18.32 11.79 -0.26
C LYS A 96 -19.14 12.87 -0.96
N LYS A 97 -18.94 14.14 -0.60
CA LYS A 97 -19.57 15.29 -1.26
C LYS A 97 -19.15 15.42 -2.73
N ALA A 98 -17.91 15.07 -3.06
CA ALA A 98 -17.39 14.98 -4.42
C ALA A 98 -17.84 13.73 -5.18
N GLY A 99 -18.68 12.87 -4.57
CA GLY A 99 -19.31 11.72 -5.21
C GLY A 99 -18.59 10.39 -5.00
N TYR A 100 -17.50 10.36 -4.22
CA TYR A 100 -16.82 9.12 -3.87
C TYR A 100 -17.64 8.29 -2.90
N ILE A 101 -17.62 6.98 -3.10
CA ILE A 101 -17.88 6.04 -2.01
C ILE A 101 -16.61 5.94 -1.17
N ALA A 102 -16.67 6.31 0.11
CA ALA A 102 -15.52 6.22 1.02
C ALA A 102 -15.69 5.06 2.00
N LEU A 103 -14.70 4.17 2.04
CA LEU A 103 -14.67 2.91 2.78
C LEU A 103 -13.41 2.89 3.65
N THR A 104 -13.54 2.57 4.94
CA THR A 104 -12.40 2.64 5.87
C THR A 104 -12.23 1.38 6.71
N THR A 105 -12.87 0.28 6.31
CA THR A 105 -12.89 -0.99 7.06
C THR A 105 -12.88 -2.18 6.11
N ARG A 106 -12.48 -3.35 6.61
CA ARG A 106 -12.62 -4.64 5.89
C ARG A 106 -14.03 -4.87 5.37
N ALA A 107 -15.03 -4.70 6.22
CA ALA A 107 -16.43 -4.89 5.81
C ALA A 107 -16.85 -3.92 4.69
N GLY A 108 -16.34 -2.68 4.71
CA GLY A 108 -16.54 -1.72 3.63
C GLY A 108 -15.90 -2.18 2.32
N PHE A 109 -14.67 -2.71 2.39
CA PHE A 109 -14.01 -3.31 1.23
C PHE A 109 -14.78 -4.51 0.67
N ASP A 110 -15.21 -5.44 1.52
CA ASP A 110 -15.96 -6.64 1.09
C ASP A 110 -17.28 -6.27 0.40
N ALA A 111 -17.90 -5.14 0.76
CA ALA A 111 -19.11 -4.62 0.11
C ALA A 111 -18.90 -4.21 -1.36
N LEU A 112 -17.66 -4.05 -1.82
CA LEU A 112 -17.33 -3.88 -3.24
C LEU A 112 -17.56 -5.16 -4.06
N GLY A 113 -17.77 -6.31 -3.40
CA GLY A 113 -18.13 -7.57 -4.03
C GLY A 113 -17.03 -8.13 -4.92
N GLY A 114 -15.76 -8.00 -4.49
CA GLY A 114 -14.60 -8.32 -5.33
C GLY A 114 -14.56 -7.47 -6.60
N GLY A 115 -15.06 -6.24 -6.51
CA GLY A 115 -15.17 -5.30 -7.61
C GLY A 115 -16.47 -5.42 -8.37
N LYS A 116 -17.24 -6.52 -8.32
CA LYS A 116 -18.41 -6.80 -9.18
C LYS A 116 -19.61 -5.87 -8.97
N THR A 117 -19.74 -5.29 -7.78
CA THR A 117 -20.85 -4.38 -7.41
C THR A 117 -20.38 -2.94 -7.18
N ALA A 118 -19.08 -2.68 -7.27
CA ALA A 118 -18.51 -1.37 -7.00
C ALA A 118 -19.04 -0.28 -7.95
N ARG A 119 -19.18 0.95 -7.45
CA ARG A 119 -19.49 2.11 -8.29
C ARG A 119 -18.34 3.10 -8.17
N LEU A 120 -17.82 3.57 -9.30
CA LEU A 120 -16.81 4.62 -9.33
C LEU A 120 -17.47 6.02 -9.20
N PRO A 121 -16.80 7.00 -8.58
CA PRO A 121 -15.49 6.86 -7.96
C PRO A 121 -15.56 6.32 -6.51
N TYR A 122 -14.48 5.70 -6.03
CA TYR A 122 -14.39 5.25 -4.63
C TYR A 122 -12.97 5.35 -4.04
N LEU A 123 -12.94 5.49 -2.70
CA LEU A 123 -11.75 5.64 -1.87
C LEU A 123 -11.81 4.60 -0.73
N GLY A 124 -10.81 3.73 -0.66
CA GLY A 124 -10.63 2.75 0.42
C GLY A 124 -9.35 3.03 1.20
N LEU A 125 -9.49 3.38 2.49
CA LEU A 125 -8.37 3.69 3.39
C LEU A 125 -8.43 2.82 4.64
N PHE A 126 -7.59 1.78 4.71
CA PHE A 126 -7.79 0.67 5.65
C PHE A 126 -7.01 0.80 6.97
N THR A 127 -6.00 1.65 7.02
CA THR A 127 -5.21 1.94 8.22
C THR A 127 -4.94 3.45 8.35
N PRO A 128 -4.69 3.96 9.58
CA PRO A 128 -4.30 5.36 9.77
C PRO A 128 -3.00 5.73 9.03
N GLY A 129 -2.02 4.83 9.03
CA GLY A 129 -0.71 5.01 8.42
C GLY A 129 -0.51 4.12 7.18
N HIS A 130 0.67 3.54 7.02
CA HIS A 130 0.85 2.46 6.04
C HIS A 130 -0.01 1.25 6.41
N MET A 131 -0.32 0.40 5.44
CA MET A 131 -0.89 -0.91 5.74
C MET A 131 0.14 -1.80 6.44
N SER A 132 -0.35 -2.82 7.13
CA SER A 132 0.51 -3.80 7.81
C SER A 132 1.45 -4.48 6.82
N TYR A 133 2.64 -4.90 7.27
CA TYR A 133 3.44 -5.84 6.49
C TYR A 133 2.64 -7.12 6.25
N GLU A 134 2.83 -7.77 5.11
CA GLU A 134 2.05 -8.97 4.75
C GLU A 134 2.15 -10.06 5.83
N VAL A 135 3.34 -10.23 6.43
CA VAL A 135 3.56 -11.22 7.50
C VAL A 135 2.78 -10.89 8.78
N ASP A 136 2.49 -9.61 9.05
CA ASP A 136 1.77 -9.15 10.24
C ASP A 136 0.26 -8.92 9.99
N ARG A 137 -0.17 -8.97 8.73
CA ARG A 137 -1.51 -8.55 8.31
C ARG A 137 -2.57 -9.49 8.88
N ASP A 138 -3.54 -8.94 9.61
CA ASP A 138 -4.78 -9.66 9.93
C ASP A 138 -5.75 -9.55 8.73
N PRO A 139 -6.01 -10.64 7.99
CA PRO A 139 -6.92 -10.60 6.84
C PRO A 139 -8.36 -10.23 7.20
N LYS A 140 -8.76 -10.33 8.48
CA LYS A 140 -10.08 -9.89 8.94
C LYS A 140 -10.19 -8.38 9.10
N VAL A 141 -9.07 -7.67 9.11
CA VAL A 141 -9.00 -6.21 9.34
C VAL A 141 -8.56 -5.48 8.07
N GLU A 142 -7.59 -6.03 7.34
CA GLU A 142 -6.98 -5.38 6.17
C GLU A 142 -7.06 -6.30 4.93
N PRO A 143 -7.50 -5.78 3.77
CA PRO A 143 -7.38 -6.51 2.52
C PRO A 143 -5.91 -6.62 2.10
N SER A 144 -5.53 -7.72 1.45
CA SER A 144 -4.21 -7.84 0.85
C SER A 144 -4.08 -6.99 -0.41
N LEU A 145 -2.85 -6.71 -0.86
CA LEU A 145 -2.63 -6.07 -2.16
C LEU A 145 -3.27 -6.85 -3.30
N LEU A 146 -3.22 -8.18 -3.24
CA LEU A 146 -3.84 -9.06 -4.23
C LEU A 146 -5.37 -8.91 -4.24
N GLU A 147 -6.01 -8.85 -3.07
CA GLU A 147 -7.45 -8.60 -2.96
C GLU A 147 -7.84 -7.23 -3.53
N MET A 148 -7.07 -6.19 -3.17
CA MET A 148 -7.29 -4.82 -3.65
C MET A 148 -7.10 -4.72 -5.16
N THR A 149 -6.05 -5.33 -5.71
CA THR A 149 -5.74 -5.34 -7.14
C THR A 149 -6.83 -6.04 -7.95
N LYS A 150 -7.25 -7.24 -7.53
CA LYS A 150 -8.37 -7.98 -8.15
C LYS A 150 -9.65 -7.14 -8.18
N THR A 151 -9.97 -6.54 -7.04
CA THR A 151 -11.17 -5.70 -6.88
C THR A 151 -11.11 -4.47 -7.77
N ALA A 152 -9.94 -3.84 -7.89
CA ALA A 152 -9.75 -2.65 -8.70
C ALA A 152 -9.85 -2.95 -10.19
N LEU A 153 -9.16 -3.98 -10.69
CA LEU A 153 -9.22 -4.38 -12.09
C LEU A 153 -10.63 -4.80 -12.51
N GLU A 154 -11.34 -5.56 -11.68
CA GLU A 154 -12.73 -5.93 -11.96
C GLU A 154 -13.66 -4.70 -11.97
N SER A 155 -13.44 -3.75 -11.07
CA SER A 155 -14.21 -2.50 -11.04
C SER A 155 -13.97 -1.65 -12.29
N LEU A 156 -12.71 -1.51 -12.70
CA LEU A 156 -12.32 -0.75 -13.89
C LEU A 156 -12.84 -1.42 -15.16
N LYS A 157 -12.64 -2.74 -15.32
CA LYS A 157 -13.13 -3.53 -16.45
C LYS A 157 -14.64 -3.40 -16.62
N ARG A 158 -15.43 -3.49 -15.55
CA ARG A 158 -16.88 -3.25 -15.64
C ARG A 158 -17.19 -1.82 -16.02
N ALA A 159 -16.53 -0.84 -15.40
CA ALA A 159 -16.78 0.57 -15.66
C ALA A 159 -16.44 0.98 -17.10
N THR A 160 -15.57 0.24 -17.78
CA THR A 160 -15.14 0.52 -19.16
C THR A 160 -15.71 -0.47 -20.18
N LYS A 161 -16.56 -1.42 -19.79
CA LYS A 161 -17.04 -2.51 -20.69
C LYS A 161 -17.73 -2.00 -21.96
N ASP A 162 -18.46 -0.88 -21.87
CA ASP A 162 -19.19 -0.27 -22.99
C ASP A 162 -18.46 0.97 -23.55
N SER A 163 -17.18 1.14 -23.18
CA SER A 163 -16.35 2.29 -23.53
C SER A 163 -15.28 1.88 -24.53
N LYS A 164 -15.01 2.76 -25.52
CA LYS A 164 -13.82 2.64 -26.38
C LYS A 164 -12.52 3.07 -25.67
N LYS A 165 -12.64 3.55 -24.43
CA LYS A 165 -11.54 3.95 -23.55
C LYS A 165 -11.44 2.94 -22.40
N GLY A 166 -10.26 2.38 -22.20
CA GLY A 166 -9.94 1.50 -21.07
C GLY A 166 -9.60 2.27 -19.80
N TYR A 167 -8.58 1.80 -19.10
CA TYR A 167 -8.15 2.36 -17.83
C TYR A 167 -6.63 2.43 -17.71
N PHE A 168 -6.16 3.31 -16.85
CA PHE A 168 -4.79 3.36 -16.33
C PHE A 168 -4.84 3.02 -14.84
N ILE A 169 -3.97 2.13 -14.37
CA ILE A 169 -3.88 1.79 -12.95
C ILE A 169 -2.41 1.65 -12.56
N MET A 170 -2.06 2.21 -11.40
CA MET A 170 -0.79 1.98 -10.74
C MET A 170 -1.03 1.11 -9.50
N VAL A 171 -0.25 0.04 -9.38
CA VAL A 171 -0.28 -0.91 -8.25
C VAL A 171 1.11 -0.95 -7.63
N GLU A 172 1.21 -0.76 -6.31
CA GLU A 172 2.48 -0.70 -5.59
C GLU A 172 2.52 -1.69 -4.40
N ALA A 173 3.53 -2.55 -4.38
CA ALA A 173 3.94 -3.29 -3.18
C ALA A 173 4.91 -2.44 -2.35
N SER A 174 4.37 -1.45 -1.67
CA SER A 174 5.12 -0.32 -1.11
C SER A 174 5.96 -0.65 0.13
N ARG A 175 5.79 -1.83 0.73
CA ARG A 175 6.41 -2.17 2.02
C ARG A 175 7.73 -2.94 1.88
N ILE A 176 8.11 -3.36 0.67
CA ILE A 176 9.44 -3.94 0.39
C ILE A 176 10.54 -2.97 0.80
N ASP A 177 10.45 -1.71 0.37
CA ASP A 177 11.38 -0.63 0.71
C ASP A 177 11.48 -0.41 2.23
N HIS A 178 10.34 -0.30 2.91
CA HIS A 178 10.30 -0.09 4.36
C HIS A 178 10.94 -1.25 5.16
N ALA A 179 10.76 -2.49 4.69
CA ALA A 179 11.42 -3.65 5.27
C ALA A 179 12.94 -3.61 5.03
N GLY A 180 13.36 -3.19 3.83
CA GLY A 180 14.76 -2.90 3.50
C GLY A 180 15.37 -1.88 4.46
N HIS A 181 14.77 -0.70 4.60
CA HIS A 181 15.23 0.33 5.53
C HIS A 181 15.34 -0.14 6.98
N SER A 182 14.46 -1.06 7.40
CA SER A 182 14.45 -1.62 8.76
C SER A 182 15.45 -2.78 8.92
N ASN A 183 16.13 -3.20 7.85
CA ASN A 183 16.93 -4.42 7.77
C ASN A 183 16.15 -5.67 8.24
N ASP A 184 14.85 -5.70 7.95
CA ASP A 184 13.93 -6.74 8.38
C ASP A 184 13.77 -7.79 7.28
N LEU A 185 14.59 -8.84 7.36
CA LEU A 185 14.57 -9.92 6.35
C LEU A 185 13.24 -10.70 6.34
N ILE A 186 12.52 -10.77 7.45
CA ILE A 186 11.25 -11.50 7.54
C ILE A 186 10.18 -10.67 6.84
N GLY A 187 10.06 -9.39 7.20
CA GLY A 187 9.18 -8.45 6.52
C GLY A 187 9.48 -8.41 5.02
N HIS A 188 10.75 -8.26 4.64
CA HIS A 188 11.18 -8.17 3.25
C HIS A 188 10.84 -9.43 2.45
N LEU A 189 11.12 -10.62 2.98
CA LEU A 189 10.82 -11.90 2.30
C LEU A 189 9.32 -12.03 2.02
N HIS A 190 8.47 -11.77 3.02
CA HIS A 190 7.03 -11.91 2.88
C HIS A 190 6.42 -10.85 1.94
N GLU A 191 6.96 -9.63 1.93
CA GLU A 191 6.58 -8.60 0.95
C GLU A 191 6.96 -9.00 -0.49
N ILE A 192 8.12 -9.61 -0.70
CA ILE A 192 8.54 -10.13 -2.02
C ILE A 192 7.66 -11.30 -2.48
N ILE A 193 7.29 -12.22 -1.58
CA ILE A 193 6.36 -13.32 -1.89
C ILE A 193 5.01 -12.74 -2.33
N MET A 194 4.46 -11.80 -1.55
CA MET A 194 3.21 -11.12 -1.88
C MET A 194 3.27 -10.39 -3.22
N TYR A 195 4.36 -9.65 -3.48
CA TYR A 195 4.57 -8.99 -4.76
C TYR A 195 4.54 -9.98 -5.94
N ASN A 196 5.21 -11.13 -5.81
CA ASN A 196 5.20 -12.16 -6.84
C ASN A 196 3.79 -12.72 -7.08
N GLU A 197 2.98 -12.94 -6.04
CA GLU A 197 1.58 -13.36 -6.20
C GLU A 197 0.74 -12.32 -6.97
N VAL A 198 0.98 -11.03 -6.71
CA VAL A 198 0.33 -9.93 -7.43
C VAL A 198 0.79 -9.88 -8.89
N VAL A 199 2.09 -10.01 -9.16
CA VAL A 199 2.65 -10.04 -10.52
C VAL A 199 2.14 -11.23 -11.31
N ASP A 200 2.08 -12.42 -10.71
CA ASP A 200 1.54 -13.62 -11.37
C ASP A 200 0.07 -13.43 -11.75
N TYR A 201 -0.72 -12.83 -10.87
CA TYR A 201 -2.10 -12.47 -11.18
C TYR A 201 -2.19 -11.43 -12.30
N LEU A 202 -1.37 -10.38 -12.27
CA LEU A 202 -1.35 -9.32 -13.30
C LEU A 202 -0.93 -9.85 -14.67
N LYS A 203 0.08 -10.73 -14.72
CA LYS A 203 0.49 -11.40 -15.97
C LYS A 203 -0.67 -12.20 -16.56
N LYS A 204 -1.33 -13.00 -15.73
CA LYS A 204 -2.53 -13.73 -16.18
C LYS A 204 -3.64 -12.79 -16.63
N TRP A 205 -3.86 -11.67 -15.93
CA TRP A 205 -4.84 -10.68 -16.34
C TRP A 205 -4.51 -10.10 -17.72
N VAL A 206 -3.25 -9.76 -18.01
CA VAL A 206 -2.85 -9.30 -19.34
C VAL A 206 -3.00 -10.38 -20.40
N ASP A 207 -2.61 -11.63 -20.12
CA ASP A 207 -2.78 -12.74 -21.07
C ASP A 207 -4.26 -12.99 -21.42
N ASP A 208 -5.18 -12.73 -20.48
CA ASP A 208 -6.62 -12.86 -20.67
C ASP A 208 -7.29 -11.59 -21.29
N ASN A 209 -6.54 -10.50 -21.53
CA ASN A 209 -7.05 -9.25 -22.12
C ASN A 209 -6.04 -8.67 -23.15
N ASP A 210 -6.29 -8.92 -24.43
CA ASP A 210 -5.39 -8.65 -25.57
C ASP A 210 -5.13 -7.16 -25.88
N ASP A 211 -5.85 -6.26 -25.21
CA ASP A 211 -5.74 -4.80 -25.31
C ASP A 211 -4.98 -4.16 -24.13
N THR A 212 -4.38 -4.97 -23.26
CA THR A 212 -3.75 -4.54 -22.02
C THR A 212 -2.22 -4.64 -22.08
N VAL A 213 -1.52 -3.64 -21.52
CA VAL A 213 -0.05 -3.66 -21.35
C VAL A 213 0.27 -3.58 -19.86
N LEU A 214 1.20 -4.44 -19.41
CA LEU A 214 1.78 -4.41 -18.07
C LEU A 214 3.22 -3.91 -18.14
N ILE A 215 3.54 -2.91 -17.32
CA ILE A 215 4.90 -2.45 -17.08
C ILE A 215 5.18 -2.65 -15.58
N GLY A 216 6.18 -3.46 -15.27
CA GLY A 216 6.65 -3.68 -13.90
C GLY A 216 8.09 -3.20 -13.75
N THR A 217 8.36 -2.45 -12.68
CA THR A 217 9.70 -1.99 -12.29
C THR A 217 9.74 -1.73 -10.79
N ALA A 218 10.95 -1.51 -10.26
CA ALA A 218 11.17 -0.84 -8.99
C ALA A 218 11.50 0.65 -9.23
N ASP A 219 11.31 1.47 -8.22
CA ASP A 219 11.80 2.85 -8.14
C ASP A 219 13.29 2.87 -7.78
N HIS A 220 13.73 2.02 -6.86
CA HIS A 220 15.13 1.77 -6.52
C HIS A 220 15.34 0.45 -5.75
N GLU A 221 16.59 0.10 -5.46
CA GLU A 221 16.94 -0.89 -4.44
C GLU A 221 16.98 -0.23 -3.05
N CYS A 222 16.74 -0.99 -1.98
CA CYS A 222 16.83 -0.50 -0.62
C CYS A 222 17.69 -1.40 0.29
N ALA A 223 18.61 -0.76 1.01
CA ALA A 223 19.49 -1.33 2.04
C ALA A 223 20.65 -2.25 1.57
N GLY A 224 20.85 -2.44 0.27
CA GLY A 224 21.97 -3.23 -0.25
C GLY A 224 21.88 -4.70 0.17
N LEU A 225 20.70 -5.30 0.03
CA LEU A 225 20.46 -6.70 0.42
C LEU A 225 21.41 -7.63 -0.34
N THR A 226 22.15 -8.46 0.41
CA THR A 226 23.02 -9.50 -0.16
C THR A 226 22.60 -10.88 0.32
N LEU A 227 22.58 -11.85 -0.59
CA LEU A 227 22.29 -13.24 -0.27
C LEU A 227 23.60 -14.04 -0.19
N GLY A 228 23.86 -14.59 0.98
CA GLY A 228 25.00 -15.46 1.24
C GLY A 228 26.24 -14.72 1.72
N GLY A 229 27.06 -15.44 2.48
CA GLY A 229 28.30 -14.93 3.03
C GLY A 229 29.15 -16.07 3.59
N ILE A 230 30.38 -15.75 3.98
CA ILE A 230 31.26 -16.70 4.68
C ILE A 230 30.80 -16.73 6.15
N VAL A 231 29.90 -17.66 6.47
CA VAL A 231 29.37 -17.84 7.83
C VAL A 231 30.42 -18.51 8.73
N THR A 232 31.27 -19.37 8.14
CA THR A 232 32.50 -19.92 8.72
C THR A 232 33.57 -20.03 7.63
N THR A 233 34.86 -20.03 7.98
CA THR A 233 35.96 -20.04 7.00
C THR A 233 35.80 -21.17 5.97
N GLY A 234 35.66 -20.82 4.70
CA GLY A 234 35.72 -21.77 3.58
C GLY A 234 34.39 -22.14 2.93
N GLU A 235 33.24 -21.74 3.46
CA GLU A 235 31.94 -22.06 2.85
C GLU A 235 31.11 -20.80 2.54
N TYR A 236 30.83 -20.59 1.24
CA TYR A 236 29.87 -19.59 0.77
C TYR A 236 28.48 -20.21 0.77
N GLN A 237 27.63 -19.82 1.71
CA GLN A 237 26.29 -20.39 1.86
C GLN A 237 25.24 -19.29 2.11
N TYR A 238 24.02 -19.55 1.63
CA TYR A 238 22.81 -18.87 2.05
C TYR A 238 21.89 -19.91 2.70
N ASN A 239 21.56 -19.70 3.97
CA ASN A 239 20.64 -20.57 4.71
C ASN A 239 19.37 -19.78 5.09
N PRO A 240 18.26 -19.93 4.35
CA PRO A 240 17.00 -19.26 4.67
C PRO A 240 16.20 -19.95 5.78
N ALA A 241 16.61 -21.13 6.26
CA ALA A 241 15.82 -21.92 7.22
C ALA A 241 15.46 -21.15 8.51
N PRO A 242 16.33 -20.30 9.09
CA PRO A 242 15.95 -19.49 10.26
C PRO A 242 14.82 -18.49 9.99
N LEU A 243 14.67 -18.03 8.74
CA LEU A 243 13.60 -17.11 8.36
C LEU A 243 12.26 -17.83 8.20
N ALA A 244 12.27 -19.12 7.84
CA ALA A 244 11.05 -19.89 7.54
C ALA A 244 10.14 -20.12 8.76
N SER A 245 10.71 -20.10 9.97
CA SER A 245 9.96 -20.24 11.23
C SER A 245 9.43 -18.93 11.78
N ALA A 246 9.86 -17.79 11.21
CA ALA A 246 9.41 -16.50 11.69
C ALA A 246 8.01 -16.18 11.18
N SER A 247 7.14 -15.72 12.08
CA SER A 247 5.73 -15.47 11.77
C SER A 247 5.32 -14.00 11.86
N HIS A 248 6.26 -13.09 12.16
CA HIS A 248 6.01 -11.68 12.33
C HIS A 248 7.25 -10.85 11.95
N SER A 249 7.04 -9.58 11.61
CA SER A 249 8.12 -8.63 11.35
C SER A 249 8.78 -8.14 12.64
N SER A 250 9.99 -7.59 12.52
CA SER A 250 10.65 -6.86 13.61
C SER A 250 9.84 -5.65 14.11
N SER A 251 9.01 -5.04 13.24
CA SER A 251 8.12 -3.94 13.64
C SER A 251 7.00 -4.44 14.56
N TYR A 252 6.49 -5.64 14.31
CA TYR A 252 5.54 -6.28 15.22
C TYR A 252 6.21 -6.55 16.58
N LEU A 253 7.42 -7.13 16.60
CA LEU A 253 8.18 -7.35 17.84
C LEU A 253 8.30 -6.07 18.66
N ALA A 254 8.77 -4.99 18.02
CA ALA A 254 8.94 -3.69 18.66
C ALA A 254 7.60 -3.15 19.20
N SER A 255 6.50 -3.35 18.47
CA SER A 255 5.16 -2.92 18.91
C SER A 255 4.66 -3.70 20.12
N GLN A 256 4.93 -5.01 20.19
CA GLN A 256 4.56 -5.85 21.33
C GLN A 256 5.36 -5.41 22.56
N TRP A 257 6.67 -5.23 22.40
CA TRP A 257 7.54 -4.74 23.45
C TRP A 257 7.15 -3.36 23.98
N ALA A 258 6.82 -2.42 23.10
CA ALA A 258 6.39 -1.07 23.52
C ALA A 258 5.05 -1.06 24.29
N LYS A 259 4.18 -2.06 24.06
CA LYS A 259 2.90 -2.22 24.76
C LYS A 259 3.03 -2.98 26.08
N TYR A 260 4.17 -3.65 26.30
CA TYR A 260 4.38 -4.46 27.47
C TYR A 260 4.38 -3.61 28.75
N ASN A 261 3.56 -4.00 29.72
CA ASN A 261 3.44 -3.33 31.02
C ASN A 261 3.44 -4.33 32.20
N GLY A 262 3.85 -5.58 31.94
CA GLY A 262 3.90 -6.64 32.94
C GLY A 262 5.14 -6.60 33.82
N SER A 263 5.20 -7.51 34.80
CA SER A 263 6.28 -7.60 35.79
C SER A 263 7.40 -8.59 35.45
N ASP A 264 7.25 -9.39 34.40
CA ASP A 264 8.16 -10.47 33.99
C ASP A 264 8.63 -10.29 32.53
N PRO A 265 9.48 -9.27 32.27
CA PRO A 265 9.92 -8.93 30.91
C PRO A 265 10.72 -10.05 30.24
N ASP A 266 11.45 -10.85 31.02
CA ASP A 266 12.32 -11.90 30.50
C ASP A 266 11.48 -13.03 29.88
N ASN A 267 10.50 -13.56 30.60
CA ASN A 267 9.62 -14.60 30.05
C ASN A 267 8.77 -14.07 28.88
N TYR A 268 8.35 -12.81 28.93
CA TYR A 268 7.63 -12.18 27.82
C TYR A 268 8.48 -12.12 26.54
N LEU A 269 9.75 -11.72 26.64
CA LEU A 269 10.68 -11.70 25.50
C LEU A 269 10.98 -13.11 24.99
N LEU A 270 11.18 -14.09 25.88
CA LEU A 270 11.40 -15.49 25.49
C LEU A 270 10.21 -16.05 24.70
N ASP A 271 8.98 -15.70 25.06
CA ASP A 271 7.79 -16.11 24.32
C ASP A 271 7.66 -15.38 22.98
N LEU A 272 8.05 -14.11 22.90
CA LEU A 272 8.12 -13.38 21.63
C LEU A 272 9.15 -13.99 20.68
N PHE A 273 10.35 -14.31 21.16
CA PHE A 273 11.45 -14.87 20.36
C PHE A 273 11.11 -16.20 19.69
N LYS A 274 10.25 -17.03 20.29
CA LYS A 274 9.75 -18.26 19.67
C LYS A 274 9.01 -18.00 18.35
N GLN A 275 8.35 -16.84 18.22
CA GLN A 275 7.67 -16.42 16.98
C GLN A 275 8.65 -16.08 15.84
N TYR A 276 9.94 -15.96 16.14
CA TYR A 276 11.02 -15.70 15.19
C TYR A 276 11.90 -16.95 14.99
N GLY A 277 11.46 -18.11 15.48
CA GLY A 277 12.24 -19.36 15.42
C GLY A 277 13.37 -19.47 16.44
N ILE A 278 13.51 -18.49 17.35
CA ILE A 278 14.56 -18.45 18.37
C ILE A 278 14.05 -19.20 19.61
N ASN A 279 14.38 -20.48 19.68
CA ASN A 279 13.88 -21.40 20.72
C ASN A 279 14.87 -21.66 21.86
N ASP A 280 16.11 -21.20 21.72
CA ASP A 280 17.23 -21.46 22.61
C ASP A 280 17.74 -20.19 23.33
N ALA A 281 16.98 -19.09 23.26
CA ALA A 281 17.23 -17.90 24.06
C ALA A 281 17.22 -18.25 25.57
N LYS A 282 18.16 -17.68 26.32
CA LYS A 282 18.37 -17.90 27.76
C LYS A 282 18.56 -16.58 28.49
#